data_AF-A0A412CG81-F1
#
_entry.id   AF-A0A412CG81-F1
#
_cell.length_a   1.000
_cell.length_b   1.000
_cell.length_c   1.000
_cell.angle_alpha   90.00
_cell.angle_beta   90.00
_cell.angle_gamma   90.00
#
_symmetry.space_group_name_H-M   'P 1'
#
loop_
_entity.id
_entity.type
_entity.pdbx_description
1 polymer ?
#
loop_
_entity_poly.entity_id
_entity_poly.type
_entity_poly.pdbx_seq_one_letter_code
_entity_poly.pdbx_strand_id
1 'polypeptide(L)'
;MAGYAIGKSMNLGFPGTYARTPDDVIMSRAVKEDSKAIPFGAPVILNSDNTYSVGDATLTADNFAGVAVRIVQQAVQYLAQNSGAYQPTQPCSVIQRGNVMVTCNVGTPTAGGKVYVRTAGEDSGSGKIIGGFEATDDSGNVVELPNVCWATGKIDANKVAEICIKTRNNP
;
A
#
# COMPACT_ATOMS: atom_id res chain seq x y z
N MET A 1 17.19 3.53 31.77
CA MET A 1 16.01 2.66 31.62
C MET A 1 14.84 3.56 31.23
N ALA A 2 14.61 3.76 29.93
CA ALA A 2 13.59 4.68 29.44
C ALA A 2 12.21 4.02 29.59
N GLY A 3 11.33 4.66 30.36
CA GLY A 3 10.02 4.13 30.74
C GLY A 3 9.14 3.81 29.53
N TYR A 4 8.47 2.66 29.58
CA TYR A 4 7.46 2.24 28.62
C TYR A 4 6.31 3.26 28.58
N ALA A 5 6.10 3.90 27.43
CA ALA A 5 4.95 4.77 27.20
C ALA A 5 3.77 3.93 26.67
N ILE A 6 3.14 3.14 27.54
CA ILE A 6 1.84 2.54 27.23
C ILE A 6 0.79 3.66 27.28
N GLY A 7 0.05 3.88 26.18
CA GLY A 7 -1.13 4.76 26.18
C GLY A 7 -0.95 6.23 25.75
N LYS A 8 0.15 6.62 25.08
CA LYS A 8 0.28 8.00 24.54
C LYS A 8 -0.26 8.19 23.12
N SER A 9 -0.29 7.14 22.32
CA SER A 9 -0.89 7.13 20.98
C SER A 9 -1.33 5.72 20.61
N MET A 10 -2.49 5.61 19.96
CA MET A 10 -2.95 4.36 19.36
C MET A 10 -2.20 4.11 18.04
N ASN A 11 -2.02 2.83 17.68
CA ASN A 11 -1.55 2.47 16.35
C ASN A 11 -2.54 2.95 15.28
N LEU A 12 -2.04 3.17 14.06
CA LEU A 12 -2.84 3.68 12.94
C LEU A 12 -3.65 2.57 12.25
N GLY A 13 -3.92 1.47 12.95
CA GLY A 13 -4.65 0.32 12.45
C GLY A 13 -3.77 -0.61 11.62
N PHE A 14 -4.36 -1.18 10.56
CA PHE A 14 -3.71 -2.16 9.69
C PHE A 14 -3.67 -1.65 8.25
N PRO A 15 -2.62 -1.99 7.47
CA PRO A 15 -2.56 -1.71 6.04
C PRO A 15 -3.80 -2.21 5.29
N GLY A 16 -4.27 -1.42 4.33
CA GLY A 16 -5.48 -1.68 3.54
C GLY A 16 -6.79 -1.23 4.19
N THR A 17 -6.76 -0.63 5.38
CA THR A 17 -7.95 -0.04 6.00
C THR A 17 -8.23 1.34 5.37
N TYR A 18 -9.44 1.56 4.85
CA TYR A 18 -9.86 2.91 4.45
C TYR A 18 -9.89 3.81 5.70
N ALA A 19 -9.30 4.99 5.61
CA ALA A 19 -9.05 5.82 6.79
C ALA A 19 -10.16 6.85 7.04
N ARG A 20 -10.94 7.20 6.01
CA ARG A 20 -11.95 8.27 6.05
C ARG A 20 -13.12 7.94 5.12
N THR A 21 -14.34 8.31 5.54
CA THR A 21 -15.57 8.27 4.74
C THR A 21 -16.14 9.69 4.61
N PRO A 22 -16.88 10.05 3.54
CA PRO A 22 -17.42 9.20 2.48
C PRO A 22 -16.64 9.22 1.14
N ASP A 23 -15.38 9.71 1.12
CA ASP A 23 -14.63 9.89 -0.13
C ASP A 23 -13.87 8.63 -0.60
N ASP A 24 -14.44 7.44 -0.40
CA ASP A 24 -13.85 6.15 -0.72
C ASP A 24 -14.40 5.57 -2.03
N VAL A 25 -13.66 5.75 -3.13
CA VAL A 25 -13.99 5.12 -4.42
C VAL A 25 -13.22 3.81 -4.55
N ILE A 26 -13.95 2.69 -4.50
CA ILE A 26 -13.37 1.34 -4.54
C ILE A 26 -13.88 0.60 -5.77
N MET A 27 -13.00 -0.13 -6.44
CA MET A 27 -13.36 -1.01 -7.56
C MET A 27 -12.80 -2.41 -7.39
N SER A 28 -13.58 -3.40 -7.81
CA SER A 28 -13.23 -4.81 -7.72
C SER A 28 -12.92 -5.40 -9.10
N ARG A 29 -11.80 -6.11 -9.20
CA ARG A 29 -11.41 -6.92 -10.37
C ARG A 29 -10.71 -8.19 -9.91
N ALA A 30 -10.68 -9.22 -10.75
CA ALA A 30 -9.97 -10.45 -10.42
C ALA A 30 -8.46 -10.21 -10.35
N VAL A 31 -7.78 -10.87 -9.41
CA VAL A 31 -6.33 -10.99 -9.42
C VAL A 31 -5.92 -11.87 -10.60
N LYS A 32 -4.90 -11.45 -11.35
CA LYS A 32 -4.40 -12.21 -12.51
C LYS A 32 -3.97 -13.61 -12.10
N GLU A 33 -4.35 -14.61 -12.89
CA GLU A 33 -4.11 -16.03 -12.61
C GLU A 33 -2.62 -16.35 -12.41
N ASP A 34 -1.77 -15.87 -13.32
CA ASP A 34 -0.32 -16.06 -13.28
C ASP A 34 0.42 -14.93 -12.55
N SER A 35 -0.11 -14.46 -11.41
CA SER A 35 0.51 -13.39 -10.63
C SER A 35 0.74 -13.77 -9.17
N LYS A 36 1.52 -12.94 -8.46
CA LYS A 36 1.67 -13.07 -7.01
C LYS A 36 0.40 -12.62 -6.30
N ALA A 37 0.13 -13.21 -5.14
CA ALA A 37 -0.92 -12.72 -4.24
C ALA A 37 -0.71 -11.23 -3.91
N ILE A 38 -1.81 -10.50 -3.74
CA ILE A 38 -1.81 -9.06 -3.46
C ILE A 38 -2.04 -8.84 -1.97
N PRO A 39 -1.02 -8.46 -1.17
CA PRO A 39 -1.21 -8.17 0.24
C PRO A 39 -2.12 -6.97 0.47
N PHE A 40 -2.85 -6.94 1.57
CA PHE A 40 -3.61 -5.75 1.94
C PHE A 40 -2.70 -4.56 2.21
N GLY A 41 -3.09 -3.39 1.71
CA GLY A 41 -2.29 -2.18 1.78
C GLY A 41 -1.13 -2.12 0.77
N ALA A 42 -1.01 -3.09 -0.14
CA ALA A 42 -0.02 -3.05 -1.22
C ALA A 42 -0.48 -2.14 -2.38
N PRO A 43 0.46 -1.52 -3.12
CA PRO A 43 0.14 -0.90 -4.39
C PRO A 43 -0.34 -1.96 -5.40
N VAL A 44 -1.24 -1.56 -6.29
CA VAL A 44 -1.84 -2.47 -7.27
C VAL A 44 -1.66 -1.91 -8.68
N ILE A 45 -1.34 -2.78 -9.62
CA ILE A 45 -1.25 -2.50 -11.06
C ILE A 45 -2.56 -2.91 -11.72
N LEU A 46 -3.09 -2.06 -12.61
CA LEU A 46 -4.14 -2.45 -13.56
C LEU A 46 -3.50 -3.03 -14.81
N ASN A 47 -3.78 -4.30 -15.09
CA ASN A 47 -3.35 -4.97 -16.31
C ASN A 47 -4.27 -4.61 -17.49
N SER A 48 -3.77 -4.75 -18.72
CA SER A 48 -4.54 -4.50 -19.96
C SER A 48 -5.72 -5.45 -20.16
N ASP A 49 -5.70 -6.62 -19.53
CA ASP A 49 -6.76 -7.63 -19.54
C ASP A 49 -7.85 -7.38 -18.47
N ASN A 50 -7.88 -6.19 -17.86
CA ASN A 50 -8.82 -5.79 -16.81
C ASN A 50 -8.69 -6.65 -15.52
N THR A 51 -7.50 -7.18 -15.25
CA THR A 51 -7.15 -7.84 -13.97
C THR A 51 -6.21 -6.99 -13.12
N TYR A 52 -6.03 -7.38 -11.86
CA TYR A 52 -5.07 -6.75 -10.95
C TYR A 52 -3.84 -7.62 -10.71
N SER A 53 -2.68 -6.97 -10.60
CA SER A 53 -1.42 -7.55 -10.12
C SER A 53 -0.88 -6.73 -8.95
N VAL A 54 -0.09 -7.35 -8.07
CA VAL A 54 0.65 -6.60 -7.04
C VAL A 54 1.63 -5.63 -7.70
N GLY A 55 1.82 -4.44 -7.13
CA GLY A 55 2.88 -3.54 -7.53
C GLY A 55 4.25 -4.17 -7.30
N ASP A 56 5.03 -4.30 -8.36
CA ASP A 56 6.38 -4.85 -8.35
C ASP A 56 7.34 -3.99 -9.19
N ALA A 57 8.42 -4.58 -9.70
CA ALA A 57 9.39 -3.88 -10.54
C ALA A 57 8.80 -3.29 -11.85
N THR A 58 7.63 -3.76 -12.27
CA THR A 58 6.92 -3.29 -13.47
C THR A 58 5.95 -2.14 -13.19
N LEU A 59 5.78 -1.75 -11.92
CA LEU A 59 4.89 -0.65 -11.56
C LEU A 59 5.40 0.67 -12.14
N THR A 60 4.49 1.44 -12.72
CA THR A 60 4.70 2.81 -13.17
C THR A 60 3.59 3.70 -12.59
N ALA A 61 3.79 5.01 -12.60
CA ALA A 61 2.73 5.95 -12.20
C ALA A 61 1.46 5.79 -13.06
N ASP A 62 1.65 5.43 -14.34
CA ASP A 62 0.57 5.28 -15.33
C ASP A 62 -0.21 3.99 -15.20
N ASN A 63 0.37 2.92 -14.64
CA ASN A 63 -0.34 1.63 -14.44
C ASN A 63 -0.82 1.42 -13.00
N PHE A 64 -0.50 2.35 -12.09
CA PHE A 64 -0.97 2.33 -10.71
C PHE A 64 -2.49 2.46 -10.64
N ALA A 65 -3.15 1.43 -10.11
CA ALA A 65 -4.60 1.35 -9.96
C ALA A 65 -5.10 1.89 -8.62
N GLY A 66 -4.26 1.87 -7.60
CA GLY A 66 -4.63 2.20 -6.23
C GLY A 66 -4.02 1.24 -5.22
N VAL A 67 -4.68 1.10 -4.07
CA VAL A 67 -4.22 0.24 -2.96
C VAL A 67 -5.23 -0.86 -2.67
N ALA A 68 -4.74 -2.08 -2.44
CA ALA A 68 -5.59 -3.20 -2.06
C ALA A 68 -6.23 -2.95 -0.68
N VAL A 69 -7.56 -2.88 -0.63
CA VAL A 69 -8.28 -2.70 0.64
C VAL A 69 -8.48 -4.04 1.34
N ARG A 70 -8.42 -3.99 2.66
CA ARG A 70 -8.68 -5.13 3.53
C ARG A 70 -10.18 -5.37 3.62
N ILE A 71 -10.61 -6.53 3.13
CA ILE A 71 -11.89 -7.13 3.49
C ILE A 71 -11.67 -8.14 4.63
N VAL A 72 -12.75 -8.69 5.19
CA VAL A 72 -12.65 -9.81 6.15
C VAL A 72 -12.17 -11.05 5.39
N GLN A 73 -10.87 -11.25 5.33
CA GLN A 73 -10.24 -12.45 4.81
C GLN A 73 -9.50 -13.15 5.94
N GLN A 74 -9.80 -14.43 6.15
CA GLN A 74 -9.16 -15.26 7.17
C GLN A 74 -7.69 -15.50 6.83
N ALA A 75 -6.87 -15.76 7.85
CA ALA A 75 -5.49 -16.17 7.66
C ALA A 75 -5.43 -17.45 6.81
N VAL A 76 -4.74 -17.37 5.67
CA VAL A 76 -4.56 -18.52 4.76
C VAL A 76 -3.28 -19.30 5.04
N GLN A 77 -2.42 -18.78 5.92
CA GLN A 77 -1.17 -19.42 6.34
C GLN A 77 -1.11 -19.57 7.85
N TYR A 78 -0.89 -20.80 8.31
CA TYR A 78 -0.82 -21.13 9.74
C TYR A 78 0.29 -20.37 10.48
N LEU A 79 1.45 -20.21 9.84
CA LEU A 79 2.61 -19.54 10.44
C LEU A 79 2.55 -18.00 10.39
N ALA A 80 1.64 -17.42 9.59
CA ALA A 80 1.58 -15.98 9.33
C ALA A 80 0.13 -15.47 9.40
N GLN A 81 -0.46 -15.56 10.60
CA GLN A 81 -1.88 -15.25 10.82
C GLN A 81 -2.24 -13.76 10.78
N ASN A 82 -1.23 -12.89 10.84
CA ASN A 82 -1.40 -11.43 10.84
C ASN A 82 -1.33 -10.81 9.43
N SER A 83 -1.08 -11.63 8.39
CA SER A 83 -0.89 -11.18 7.01
C SER A 83 -2.00 -11.74 6.12
N GLY A 84 -2.78 -10.84 5.52
CA GLY A 84 -3.85 -11.18 4.57
C GLY A 84 -3.52 -10.69 3.17
N ALA A 85 -3.96 -11.45 2.17
CA ALA A 85 -3.77 -11.14 0.75
C ALA A 85 -4.91 -11.70 -0.11
N TYR A 86 -5.18 -11.05 -1.23
CA TYR A 86 -5.99 -11.61 -2.31
C TYR A 86 -5.15 -12.60 -3.11
N GLN A 87 -5.65 -13.82 -3.29
CA GLN A 87 -4.99 -14.85 -4.10
C GLN A 87 -5.32 -14.68 -5.59
N PRO A 88 -4.50 -15.24 -6.50
CA PRO A 88 -4.84 -15.32 -7.91
C PRO A 88 -6.27 -15.81 -8.14
N THR A 89 -6.94 -15.26 -9.16
CA THR A 89 -8.35 -15.47 -9.52
C THR A 89 -9.40 -14.92 -8.54
N GLN A 90 -9.01 -14.52 -7.32
CA GLN A 90 -9.97 -13.94 -6.37
C GLN A 90 -10.35 -12.51 -6.76
N PRO A 91 -11.58 -12.06 -6.45
CA PRO A 91 -11.93 -10.66 -6.56
C PRO A 91 -11.12 -9.82 -5.55
N CYS A 92 -10.32 -8.89 -6.06
CA CYS A 92 -9.52 -7.96 -5.29
C CYS A 92 -10.19 -6.58 -5.31
N SER A 93 -10.46 -6.04 -4.12
CA SER A 93 -11.00 -4.68 -3.98
C SER A 93 -9.87 -3.68 -3.81
N VAL A 94 -9.89 -2.62 -4.61
CA VAL A 94 -8.84 -1.60 -4.68
C VAL A 94 -9.44 -0.23 -4.49
N ILE A 95 -8.93 0.54 -3.53
CA ILE A 95 -9.29 1.96 -3.37
C ILE A 95 -8.53 2.79 -4.39
N GLN A 96 -9.26 3.57 -5.17
CA GLN A 96 -8.76 4.38 -6.28
C GLN A 96 -8.84 5.89 -6.00
N ARG A 97 -9.59 6.29 -4.98
CA ARG A 97 -9.66 7.66 -4.44
C ARG A 97 -10.01 7.58 -2.95
N GLY A 98 -9.42 8.47 -2.17
CA GLY A 98 -9.64 8.57 -0.74
C GLY A 98 -8.40 8.22 0.07
N ASN A 99 -8.59 8.04 1.37
CA ASN A 99 -7.51 7.82 2.32
C ASN A 99 -7.41 6.34 2.71
N VAL A 100 -6.20 5.82 2.78
CA VAL A 100 -5.93 4.42 3.13
C VAL A 100 -4.65 4.29 3.94
N MET A 101 -4.66 3.37 4.90
CA MET A 101 -3.49 3.02 5.69
C MET A 101 -2.58 2.09 4.90
N VAL A 102 -1.29 2.37 4.86
CA VAL A 102 -0.26 1.57 4.18
C VAL A 102 0.98 1.47 5.05
N THR A 103 1.85 0.50 4.76
CA THR A 103 3.17 0.44 5.39
C THR A 103 4.13 1.39 4.67
N CYS A 104 4.78 2.30 5.39
CA CYS A 104 5.88 3.11 4.89
C CYS A 104 7.21 2.39 5.17
N ASN A 105 7.76 1.74 4.15
CA ASN A 105 8.96 0.91 4.25
C ASN A 105 10.21 1.73 4.60
N VAL A 106 10.39 2.86 3.90
CA VAL A 106 11.58 3.71 3.95
C VAL A 106 11.18 5.18 4.09
N GLY A 107 11.92 5.91 4.93
CA GLY A 107 11.72 7.33 5.17
C GLY A 107 10.66 7.65 6.22
N THR A 108 10.48 8.94 6.48
CA THR A 108 9.48 9.47 7.41
C THR A 108 8.47 10.31 6.64
N PRO A 109 7.18 9.91 6.60
CA PRO A 109 6.12 10.67 5.94
C PRO A 109 6.03 12.12 6.44
N THR A 110 5.75 13.05 5.53
CA THR A 110 5.39 14.44 5.86
C THR A 110 3.99 14.75 5.34
N ALA A 111 3.23 15.63 6.00
CA ALA A 111 1.88 15.97 5.53
C ALA A 111 1.94 16.65 4.15
N GLY A 112 1.21 16.11 3.17
CA GLY A 112 1.28 16.53 1.77
C GLY A 112 2.54 16.06 1.03
N GLY A 113 3.42 15.30 1.68
CA GLY A 113 4.65 14.79 1.12
C GLY A 113 4.41 13.78 -0.01
N LYS A 114 5.41 13.67 -0.89
CA LYS A 114 5.40 12.73 -2.02
C LYS A 114 5.41 11.28 -1.55
N VAL A 115 4.73 10.41 -2.30
CA VAL A 115 4.71 8.97 -2.09
C VAL A 115 5.43 8.31 -3.25
N TYR A 116 6.33 7.39 -2.93
CA TYR A 116 7.06 6.59 -3.90
C TYR A 116 6.75 5.12 -3.72
N VAL A 117 6.93 4.33 -4.78
CA VAL A 117 6.92 2.86 -4.71
C VAL A 117 8.25 2.35 -5.23
N ARG A 118 8.89 1.45 -4.50
CA ARG A 118 10.15 0.84 -4.93
C ARG A 118 9.94 -0.15 -6.06
N THR A 119 10.71 0.01 -7.13
CA THR A 119 10.69 -0.86 -8.32
C THR A 119 12.04 -1.51 -8.61
N ALA A 120 13.15 -1.03 -8.02
CA ALA A 120 14.46 -1.64 -8.13
C ALA A 120 15.30 -1.47 -6.84
N GLY A 121 16.53 -2.01 -6.85
CA GLY A 121 17.48 -1.86 -5.74
C GLY A 121 16.95 -2.44 -4.43
N GLU A 122 16.49 -3.69 -4.45
CA GLU A 122 16.00 -4.39 -3.26
C GLU A 122 17.13 -4.57 -2.23
N ASP A 123 16.83 -4.22 -0.98
CA ASP A 123 17.65 -4.50 0.20
C ASP A 123 16.71 -4.71 1.39
N SER A 124 16.28 -5.96 1.54
CA SER A 124 15.38 -6.37 2.61
C SER A 124 15.94 -6.09 4.01
N GLY A 125 17.27 -6.04 4.18
CA GLY A 125 17.91 -5.71 5.46
C GLY A 125 17.65 -4.28 5.91
N SER A 126 17.54 -3.37 4.94
CA SER A 126 17.19 -1.95 5.15
C SER A 126 15.70 -1.67 4.99
N GLY A 127 14.88 -2.69 4.73
CA GLY A 127 13.44 -2.56 4.46
C GLY A 127 13.08 -2.02 3.07
N LYS A 128 14.07 -1.90 2.16
CA LYS A 128 13.88 -1.55 0.75
C LYS A 128 13.31 -2.76 0.01
N ILE A 129 11.99 -2.88 -0.01
CA ILE A 129 11.26 -4.02 -0.60
C ILE A 129 10.61 -3.56 -1.90
N ILE A 130 10.79 -4.30 -3.00
CA ILE A 130 10.09 -4.02 -4.26
C ILE A 130 8.58 -4.11 -4.03
N GLY A 131 7.85 -3.09 -4.48
CA GLY A 131 6.41 -2.92 -4.20
C GLY A 131 6.10 -2.24 -2.87
N GLY A 132 7.11 -1.84 -2.08
CA GLY A 132 6.93 -1.09 -0.83
C GLY A 132 6.72 0.40 -1.06
N PHE A 133 5.88 1.04 -0.22
CA PHE A 133 5.72 2.49 -0.23
C PHE A 133 6.85 3.19 0.53
N GLU A 134 7.35 4.29 0.00
CA GLU A 134 8.45 5.07 0.57
C GLU A 134 8.11 6.56 0.64
N ALA A 135 8.66 7.23 1.64
CA ALA A 135 8.56 8.68 1.82
C ALA A 135 9.77 9.44 1.27
N THR A 136 10.79 8.72 0.78
CA THR A 136 12.05 9.29 0.29
C THR A 136 12.31 8.80 -1.13
N ASP A 137 12.82 9.69 -1.98
CA ASP A 137 13.32 9.31 -3.30
C ASP A 137 14.66 8.55 -3.17
N ASP A 138 14.84 7.54 -4.01
CA ASP A 138 16.08 6.76 -4.14
C ASP A 138 16.46 6.62 -5.63
N SER A 139 16.32 7.74 -6.35
CA SER A 139 16.83 8.05 -7.69
C SER A 139 17.05 6.83 -8.59
N GLY A 140 16.00 6.48 -9.35
CA GLY A 140 16.01 5.36 -10.29
C GLY A 140 15.60 4.02 -9.70
N ASN A 141 15.54 3.91 -8.36
CA ASN A 141 15.03 2.70 -7.70
C ASN A 141 13.56 2.77 -7.29
N VAL A 142 12.95 3.96 -7.36
CA VAL A 142 11.57 4.21 -6.97
C VAL A 142 10.83 4.98 -8.04
N VAL A 143 9.51 4.83 -8.07
CA VAL A 143 8.58 5.57 -8.91
C VAL A 143 7.76 6.50 -8.02
N GLU A 144 7.74 7.80 -8.35
CA GLU A 144 6.83 8.76 -7.71
C GLU A 144 5.38 8.52 -8.17
N LEU A 145 4.44 8.56 -7.22
CA LEU A 145 3.00 8.52 -7.51
C LEU A 145 2.43 9.96 -7.43
N PRO A 146 2.29 10.68 -8.57
CA PRO A 146 2.01 12.13 -8.55
C PRO A 146 0.61 12.48 -8.02
N ASN A 147 -0.35 11.56 -8.12
CA ASN A 147 -1.71 11.72 -7.62
C ASN A 147 -1.88 11.26 -6.15
N VAL A 148 -0.79 10.88 -5.48
CA VAL A 148 -0.82 10.34 -4.12
C VAL A 148 0.06 11.20 -3.20
N CYS A 149 -0.39 11.44 -1.97
CA CYS A 149 0.45 12.07 -0.95
C CYS A 149 0.27 11.43 0.42
N TRP A 150 1.27 11.55 1.28
CA TRP A 150 1.13 11.25 2.70
C TRP A 150 0.16 12.24 3.34
N ALA A 151 -0.89 11.75 4.00
CA ALA A 151 -2.01 12.58 4.43
C ALA A 151 -1.67 13.41 5.69
N THR A 152 -1.04 12.78 6.70
CA THR A 152 -0.88 13.37 8.03
C THR A 152 0.57 13.56 8.47
N GLY A 153 1.53 12.91 7.80
CA GLY A 153 2.93 12.86 8.23
C GLY A 153 3.17 12.03 9.50
N LYS A 154 2.18 11.25 9.96
CA LYS A 154 2.33 10.35 11.11
C LYS A 154 2.65 8.95 10.63
N ILE A 155 3.54 8.28 11.36
CA ILE A 155 3.89 6.88 11.21
C ILE A 155 3.92 6.24 12.60
N ASP A 156 3.36 5.04 12.75
CA ASP A 156 3.39 4.31 14.02
C ASP A 156 4.60 3.35 14.13
N ALA A 157 4.72 2.67 15.27
CA ALA A 157 5.82 1.74 15.53
C ALA A 157 5.84 0.51 14.59
N ASN A 158 4.71 0.19 13.94
CA ASN A 158 4.59 -0.86 12.94
C ASN A 158 4.83 -0.34 11.52
N LYS A 159 5.30 0.92 11.39
CA LYS A 159 5.49 1.63 10.13
C LYS A 159 4.19 1.90 9.34
N VAL A 160 3.02 1.81 9.97
CA VAL A 160 1.76 2.15 9.31
C VAL A 160 1.62 3.65 9.23
N ALA A 161 1.22 4.16 8.07
CA ALA A 161 1.00 5.57 7.80
C ALA A 161 -0.17 5.76 6.82
N GLU A 162 -0.74 6.96 6.78
CA GLU A 162 -1.90 7.29 5.95
C GLU A 162 -1.47 7.96 4.64
N ILE A 163 -1.90 7.42 3.50
CA ILE A 163 -1.83 8.11 2.20
C ILE A 163 -3.22 8.56 1.75
N CYS A 164 -3.25 9.58 0.90
CA CYS A 164 -4.43 10.07 0.20
C CYS A 164 -4.21 9.94 -1.31
N ILE A 165 -5.11 9.21 -1.98
CA ILE A 165 -5.19 9.12 -3.43
C ILE A 165 -6.17 10.19 -3.90
N LYS A 166 -5.65 11.24 -4.54
CA LYS A 166 -6.40 12.46 -4.86
C LYS A 166 -7.32 12.30 -6.06
N THR A 167 -6.86 11.58 -7.08
CA THR A 167 -7.57 11.38 -8.35
C THR A 167 -7.40 9.95 -8.85
N ARG A 168 -8.38 9.46 -9.61
CA ARG A 168 -8.32 8.14 -10.25
C ARG A 168 -7.45 8.22 -11.50
N ASN A 169 -6.37 7.44 -11.58
CA ASN A 169 -5.53 7.34 -12.77
C ASN A 169 -6.01 6.24 -13.73
N ASN A 170 -6.35 5.07 -13.19
CA ASN A 170 -6.78 3.88 -13.93
C ASN A 170 -8.18 3.42 -13.49
N PRO A 171 -9.23 4.12 -13.95
CA PRO A 171 -10.60 3.86 -13.53
C PRO A 171 -11.24 2.63 -14.18
#